data_AF-A0A7C1AZX4-F1
#
_entry.id   AF-A0A7C1AZX4-F1
#
_cell.length_a   1.000
_cell.length_b   1.000
_cell.length_c   1.000
_cell.angle_alpha   90.00
_cell.angle_beta   90.00
_cell.angle_gamma   90.00
#
_symmetry.space_group_name_H-M   'P 1'
#
loop_
_entity.id
_entity.type
_entity.pdbx_description
1 polymer ?
#
loop_
_entity_poly.entity_id
_entity_poly.type
_entity_poly.pdbx_seq_one_letter_code
_entity_poly.pdbx_strand_id
1 'polypeptide(L)'
;LEAMGEKQVTVEGRTYPLPQPFFVIATQNPLESFGTFPLPESQMDRFMMKIKIGYPSREAEREILKGGSRRKELYSIDPLFTADEIMEIQNEITNGIHVSNRVLDYIQDIVDATRNSPLLTAGLSTRGALALLHTSRVDAYFANQDYVSPDNVKFVAPYVIPHRVLFRDEYITINREEAIISLIGEVPVPVF
;
A
#
# COMPACT_ATOMS: atom_id res chain seq x y z
N LEU A 1 5.98 10.68 12.68
CA LEU A 1 6.59 10.30 11.39
C LEU A 1 7.89 9.53 11.59
N GLU A 2 8.74 9.94 12.55
CA GLU A 2 9.89 9.16 13.05
C GLU A 2 9.51 7.69 13.31
N ALA A 3 8.43 7.45 14.06
CA ALA A 3 7.88 6.11 14.30
C ALA A 3 7.65 5.24 13.05
N MET A 4 7.20 5.82 11.94
CA MET A 4 6.95 5.06 10.70
C MET A 4 8.22 4.80 9.91
N GLY A 5 9.13 5.79 9.85
CA GLY A 5 10.35 5.72 9.05
C GLY A 5 11.51 5.02 9.75
N GLU A 6 11.67 5.25 11.04
CA GLU A 6 12.82 4.81 11.84
C GLU A 6 12.45 3.76 12.88
N LYS A 7 11.15 3.43 13.02
CA LYS A 7 10.65 2.43 13.99
C LYS A 7 11.10 2.71 15.44
N GLN A 8 11.28 3.98 15.76
CA GLN A 8 11.69 4.46 17.07
C GLN A 8 11.02 5.81 17.40
N VAL A 9 11.09 6.20 18.67
CA VAL A 9 10.63 7.50 19.16
C VAL A 9 11.67 8.05 20.14
N THR A 10 12.08 9.31 19.94
CA THR A 10 13.00 9.99 20.84
C THR A 10 12.27 10.97 21.75
N VAL A 11 12.39 10.80 23.07
CA VAL A 11 11.80 11.69 24.09
C VAL A 11 12.89 12.13 25.06
N GLU A 12 13.06 13.45 25.24
CA GLU A 12 14.07 14.03 26.14
C GLU A 12 15.50 13.47 25.94
N GLY A 13 15.88 13.25 24.68
CA GLY A 13 17.21 12.73 24.31
C GLY A 13 17.39 11.22 24.52
N ARG A 14 16.35 10.48 24.90
CA ARG A 14 16.34 9.02 24.96
C ARG A 14 15.51 8.43 23.83
N THR A 15 16.09 7.50 23.09
CA THR A 15 15.45 6.82 21.96
C THR A 15 14.89 5.47 22.41
N TYR A 16 13.62 5.24 22.09
CA TYR A 16 12.89 4.02 22.42
C TYR A 16 12.51 3.29 21.12
N PRO A 17 12.94 2.03 20.93
CA PRO A 17 12.50 1.24 19.78
C PRO A 17 11.01 0.88 19.92
N LEU A 18 10.30 0.85 18.80
CA LEU A 18 8.91 0.39 18.75
C LEU A 18 8.85 -1.14 18.74
N PRO A 19 7.79 -1.74 19.30
CA PRO A 19 7.59 -3.19 19.25
C PRO A 19 7.52 -3.67 17.79
N GLN A 20 7.82 -4.96 17.56
CA GLN A 20 7.65 -5.59 16.26
C GLN A 20 6.64 -6.74 16.37
N PRO A 21 5.70 -6.87 15.42
CA PRO A 21 5.49 -6.03 14.24
C PRO A 21 4.87 -4.66 14.60
N PHE A 22 5.25 -3.61 13.85
CA PHE A 22 4.63 -2.27 13.96
C PHE A 22 4.21 -1.70 12.62
N PHE A 23 2.93 -1.34 12.53
CA PHE A 23 2.34 -0.66 11.39
C PHE A 23 1.32 0.40 11.85
N VAL A 24 0.97 1.30 10.93
CA VAL A 24 0.04 2.40 11.20
C VAL A 24 -1.09 2.34 10.19
N ILE A 25 -2.33 2.37 10.69
CA ILE A 25 -3.52 2.66 9.89
C ILE A 25 -3.91 4.11 10.17
N ALA A 26 -3.89 4.95 9.14
CA ALA A 26 -4.42 6.30 9.21
C ALA A 26 -5.69 6.38 8.37
N THR A 27 -6.75 6.95 8.95
CA THR A 27 -8.01 7.22 8.24
C THR A 27 -8.14 8.71 7.99
N GLN A 28 -8.70 9.07 6.84
CA GLN A 28 -9.03 10.45 6.49
C GLN A 28 -10.47 10.49 6.00
N ASN A 29 -11.31 11.31 6.65
CA ASN A 29 -12.65 11.59 6.17
C ASN A 29 -12.56 12.65 5.07
N PRO A 30 -12.91 12.35 3.81
CA PRO A 30 -12.77 13.30 2.71
C PRO A 30 -13.76 14.48 2.79
N LEU A 31 -14.83 14.36 3.59
CA LEU A 31 -15.91 15.35 3.65
C LEU A 31 -15.74 16.39 4.76
N GLU A 32 -14.94 16.12 5.80
CA GLU A 32 -14.73 17.03 6.92
C GLU A 32 -13.39 17.76 6.77
N SER A 33 -13.44 19.00 6.29
CA SER A 33 -12.27 19.87 6.11
C SER A 33 -12.14 20.98 7.16
N PHE A 34 -12.98 20.98 8.21
CA PHE A 34 -12.88 21.98 9.27
C PHE A 34 -11.75 21.61 10.24
N GLY A 35 -10.60 22.26 10.10
CA GLY A 35 -9.48 22.18 11.05
C GLY A 35 -8.46 21.06 10.79
N THR A 36 -8.59 20.31 9.70
CA THR A 36 -7.65 19.26 9.29
C THR A 36 -6.86 19.70 8.07
N PHE A 37 -5.56 19.91 8.23
CA PHE A 37 -4.66 20.12 7.09
C PHE A 37 -4.44 18.77 6.41
N PRO A 38 -4.63 18.65 5.08
CA PRO A 38 -4.32 17.41 4.37
C PRO A 38 -2.83 17.07 4.59
N LEU A 39 -2.54 15.78 4.71
CA LEU A 39 -1.16 15.31 4.82
C LEU A 39 -0.37 15.77 3.59
N PRO A 40 0.79 16.43 3.76
CA PRO A 40 1.68 16.75 2.65
C PRO A 40 2.05 15.49 1.86
N GLU A 41 2.30 15.62 0.56
CA GLU A 41 2.64 14.50 -0.33
C GLU A 41 3.87 13.72 0.16
N SER A 42 4.88 14.42 0.68
CA SER A 42 6.07 13.80 1.28
C SER A 42 5.75 12.89 2.48
N GLN A 43 4.64 13.15 3.17
CA GLN A 43 4.11 12.32 4.24
C GLN A 43 3.25 11.19 3.70
N MET A 44 2.45 11.45 2.67
CA MET A 44 1.63 10.44 2.00
C MET A 44 2.48 9.33 1.36
N ASP A 45 3.63 9.68 0.78
CA ASP A 45 4.58 8.70 0.22
C ASP A 45 5.22 7.79 1.31
N ARG A 46 4.99 8.05 2.60
CA ARG A 46 5.39 7.10 3.68
C ARG A 46 4.43 5.93 3.85
N PHE A 47 3.20 6.02 3.32
CA PHE A 47 2.20 4.97 3.44
C PHE A 47 2.36 3.92 2.34
N MET A 48 2.48 2.64 2.73
CA MET A 48 2.62 1.52 1.78
C MET A 48 1.49 1.52 0.76
N MET A 49 0.24 1.58 1.24
CA MET A 49 -0.96 1.60 0.42
C MET A 49 -1.92 2.71 0.85
N LYS A 50 -2.77 3.12 -0.10
CA LYS A 50 -3.98 3.89 0.17
C LYS A 50 -5.19 3.11 -0.35
N ILE A 51 -6.13 2.84 0.54
CA ILE A 51 -7.32 2.04 0.24
C ILE A 51 -8.55 2.92 0.41
N LYS A 52 -9.50 2.82 -0.52
CA LYS A 52 -10.81 3.44 -0.41
C LYS A 52 -11.77 2.44 0.22
N ILE A 53 -12.38 2.83 1.34
CA ILE A 53 -13.44 2.04 1.97
C ILE A 53 -14.77 2.61 1.46
N GLY A 54 -15.49 1.81 0.68
CA GLY A 54 -16.85 2.11 0.26
C GLY A 54 -17.89 1.65 1.28
N TYR A 55 -19.16 1.77 0.91
CA TYR A 55 -20.24 1.13 1.65
C TYR A 55 -20.20 -0.39 1.47
N PRO A 56 -20.56 -1.19 2.50
CA PRO A 56 -20.69 -2.63 2.36
C PRO A 56 -21.79 -3.00 1.35
N SER A 57 -21.77 -4.24 0.85
CA SER A 57 -22.90 -4.75 0.09
C SER A 57 -24.16 -4.79 0.95
N ARG A 58 -25.33 -4.79 0.31
CA ARG A 58 -26.63 -4.84 1.01
C ARG A 58 -26.72 -6.05 1.94
N GLU A 59 -26.17 -7.18 1.53
CA GLU A 59 -26.14 -8.42 2.30
C GLU A 59 -25.23 -8.29 3.53
N ALA A 60 -24.01 -7.78 3.35
CA ALA A 60 -23.07 -7.55 4.45
C ALA A 60 -23.63 -6.51 5.45
N GLU A 61 -24.23 -5.43 4.95
CA GLU A 61 -24.88 -4.42 5.78
C GLU A 61 -26.04 -5.01 6.59
N ARG A 62 -26.89 -5.84 5.98
CA ARG A 62 -27.97 -6.54 6.67
C ARG A 62 -27.45 -7.42 7.81
N GLU A 63 -26.36 -8.15 7.61
CA GLU A 63 -25.78 -8.98 8.66
C GLU A 63 -25.19 -8.14 9.81
N ILE A 64 -24.56 -7.00 9.50
CA ILE A 64 -24.10 -6.03 10.51
C ILE A 64 -25.30 -5.49 11.31
N LEU A 65 -26.39 -5.11 10.64
CA LEU A 65 -27.60 -4.58 11.27
C LEU A 65 -28.29 -5.61 12.17
N LYS A 66 -28.31 -6.89 11.77
CA LYS A 66 -28.82 -7.99 12.61
C LYS A 66 -27.94 -8.27 13.82
N GLY A 67 -26.62 -8.25 13.62
CA GLY A 67 -25.63 -8.63 14.63
C GLY A 67 -25.39 -7.59 15.72
N GLY A 68 -25.79 -6.32 15.49
CA GLY A 68 -25.52 -5.22 16.41
C GLY A 68 -24.02 -4.99 16.63
N SER A 69 -23.67 -4.23 17.67
CA SER A 69 -22.26 -4.01 18.01
C SER A 69 -21.64 -5.26 18.65
N ARG A 70 -20.91 -6.06 17.87
CA ARG A 70 -20.12 -7.22 18.35
C ARG A 70 -18.81 -6.85 19.05
N ARG A 71 -18.70 -5.62 19.56
CA ARG A 71 -17.45 -5.11 20.14
C ARG A 71 -16.95 -5.96 21.31
N LYS A 72 -17.84 -6.61 22.05
CA LYS A 72 -17.48 -7.53 23.14
C LYS A 72 -16.89 -8.85 22.64
N GLU A 73 -17.36 -9.37 21.50
CA GLU A 73 -16.87 -10.63 20.91
C GLU A 73 -15.45 -10.46 20.36
N LEU A 74 -15.05 -9.25 19.95
CA LEU A 74 -13.68 -8.96 19.52
C LEU A 74 -12.65 -9.21 20.63
N TYR A 75 -13.02 -9.02 21.90
CA TYR A 75 -12.13 -9.25 23.05
C TYR A 75 -12.03 -10.73 23.45
N SER A 76 -12.84 -11.61 22.84
CA SER A 76 -12.84 -13.05 23.09
C SER A 76 -12.27 -13.85 21.91
N ILE A 77 -11.65 -13.21 20.93
CA ILE A 77 -10.99 -13.91 19.81
C ILE A 77 -9.64 -14.41 20.31
N ASP A 78 -9.45 -15.73 20.23
CA ASP A 78 -8.16 -16.35 20.51
C ASP A 78 -7.15 -16.00 19.40
N PRO A 79 -5.93 -15.54 19.76
CA PRO A 79 -4.90 -15.24 18.77
C PRO A 79 -4.45 -16.53 18.08
N LEU A 80 -4.49 -16.54 16.74
CA LEU A 80 -3.98 -17.65 15.94
C LEU A 80 -2.46 -17.60 15.75
N PHE A 81 -1.88 -16.39 15.79
CA PHE A 81 -0.46 -16.16 15.63
C PHE A 81 0.07 -15.26 16.73
N THR A 82 1.29 -15.53 17.16
CA THR A 82 2.12 -14.69 18.01
C THR A 82 2.83 -13.62 17.18
N ALA A 83 3.41 -12.62 17.86
CA ALA A 83 4.21 -11.60 17.19
C ALA A 83 5.44 -12.18 16.48
N ASP A 84 6.09 -13.19 17.07
CA ASP A 84 7.27 -13.83 16.51
C ASP A 84 6.93 -14.65 15.26
N GLU A 85 5.81 -15.38 15.27
CA GLU A 85 5.31 -16.09 14.08
C GLU A 85 4.98 -15.13 12.93
N ILE A 86 4.41 -13.95 13.23
CA ILE A 86 4.18 -12.92 12.21
C ILE A 86 5.50 -12.42 11.62
N MET A 87 6.53 -12.24 12.43
CA MET A 87 7.86 -11.83 11.98
C MET A 87 8.52 -12.90 11.11
N GLU A 88 8.35 -14.18 11.47
CA GLU A 88 8.81 -15.31 10.66
C GLU A 88 8.14 -15.34 9.29
N ILE A 89 6.82 -15.14 9.22
CA ILE A 89 6.07 -15.04 7.95
C ILE A 89 6.57 -13.86 7.10
N GLN A 90 6.80 -12.68 7.71
CA GLN A 90 7.33 -11.53 6.98
C GLN A 90 8.74 -11.80 6.40
N ASN A 91 9.58 -12.51 7.15
CA ASN A 91 10.90 -12.93 6.70
C ASN A 91 10.83 -13.97 5.58
N GLU A 92 9.90 -14.93 5.68
CA GLU A 92 9.62 -15.93 4.63
C GLU A 92 9.18 -15.25 3.33
N ILE A 93 8.24 -14.31 3.39
CA ILE A 93 7.80 -13.56 2.20
C ILE A 93 8.96 -12.79 1.57
N THR A 94 9.77 -12.13 2.40
CA THR A 94 10.86 -11.26 1.93
C THR A 94 11.96 -12.04 1.24
N ASN A 95 12.33 -13.21 1.78
CA ASN A 95 13.47 -13.99 1.30
C ASN A 95 13.10 -15.20 0.45
N GLY A 96 11.88 -15.73 0.61
CA GLY A 96 11.40 -16.93 -0.07
C GLY A 96 10.77 -16.66 -1.42
N ILE A 97 10.14 -15.50 -1.62
CA ILE A 97 9.53 -15.17 -2.91
C ILE A 97 10.58 -14.64 -3.89
N HIS A 98 10.83 -15.42 -4.94
CA HIS A 98 11.78 -15.08 -5.98
C HIS A 98 11.31 -13.89 -6.82
N VAL A 99 12.24 -12.99 -7.15
CA VAL A 99 12.00 -11.88 -8.08
C VAL A 99 13.07 -11.92 -9.15
N SER A 100 12.65 -12.18 -10.39
CA SER A 100 13.55 -12.23 -11.54
C SER A 100 13.94 -10.81 -12.00
N ASN A 101 15.08 -10.69 -12.69
CA ASN A 101 15.50 -9.42 -13.29
C ASN A 101 14.43 -8.85 -14.23
N ARG A 102 13.73 -9.70 -15.00
CA ARG A 102 12.63 -9.26 -15.88
C ARG A 102 11.50 -8.54 -15.14
N VAL A 103 11.20 -8.97 -13.92
CA VAL A 103 10.17 -8.32 -13.09
C VAL A 103 10.70 -7.02 -12.49
N LEU A 104 11.99 -6.96 -12.14
CA LEU A 104 12.63 -5.72 -11.74
C LEU A 104 12.62 -4.70 -12.89
N ASP A 105 12.98 -5.13 -14.10
CA ASP A 105 12.93 -4.33 -15.32
C ASP A 105 11.49 -3.81 -15.54
N TYR A 106 10.48 -4.67 -15.43
CA TYR A 106 9.08 -4.27 -15.56
C TYR A 106 8.64 -3.24 -14.50
N ILE A 107 9.07 -3.38 -13.25
CA ILE A 107 8.82 -2.37 -12.21
C ILE A 107 9.53 -1.05 -12.55
N GLN A 108 10.75 -1.10 -13.10
CA GLN A 108 11.47 0.08 -13.56
C GLN A 108 10.77 0.75 -14.74
N ASP A 109 10.24 -0.02 -15.69
CA ASP A 109 9.46 0.49 -16.82
C ASP A 109 8.19 1.21 -16.33
N ILE A 110 7.49 0.67 -15.33
CA ILE A 110 6.36 1.37 -14.68
C ILE A 110 6.83 2.68 -14.03
N VAL A 111 7.94 2.64 -13.31
CA VAL A 111 8.49 3.83 -12.67
C VAL A 111 8.82 4.91 -13.71
N ASP A 112 9.47 4.54 -14.81
CA ASP A 112 9.83 5.47 -15.88
C ASP A 112 8.60 5.97 -16.64
N ALA A 113 7.60 5.13 -16.87
CA ALA A 113 6.31 5.54 -17.43
C ALA A 113 5.62 6.60 -16.55
N THR A 114 5.65 6.45 -15.22
CA THR A 114 5.08 7.47 -14.32
C THR A 114 5.90 8.77 -14.31
N ARG A 115 7.22 8.70 -14.40
CA ARG A 115 8.10 9.89 -14.37
C ARG A 115 8.04 10.70 -15.65
N ASN A 116 7.83 10.04 -16.78
CA ASN A 116 7.76 10.66 -18.10
C ASN A 116 6.32 10.92 -18.57
N SER A 117 5.31 10.56 -17.76
CA SER A 117 3.91 10.77 -18.12
C SER A 117 3.58 12.26 -18.23
N PRO A 118 2.92 12.71 -19.32
CA PRO A 118 2.47 14.09 -19.45
C PRO A 118 1.37 14.44 -18.44
N LEU A 119 0.70 13.45 -17.84
CA LEU A 119 -0.33 13.66 -16.82
C LEU A 119 0.24 14.08 -15.46
N LEU A 120 1.52 13.77 -15.23
CA LEU A 120 2.15 13.86 -13.92
C LEU A 120 3.18 15.00 -13.88
N THR A 121 3.21 15.70 -12.74
CA THR A 121 4.26 16.64 -12.35
C THR A 121 5.41 15.89 -11.69
N ALA A 122 5.11 14.82 -10.94
CA ALA A 122 6.09 13.95 -10.31
C ALA A 122 5.62 12.49 -10.37
N GLY A 123 6.50 11.61 -10.88
CA GLY A 123 6.27 10.18 -10.95
C GLY A 123 6.63 9.44 -9.66
N LEU A 124 6.63 8.11 -9.75
CA LEU A 124 6.86 7.23 -8.61
C LEU A 124 8.30 7.38 -8.07
N SER A 125 8.40 7.59 -6.75
CA SER A 125 9.67 7.65 -6.04
C SER A 125 10.34 6.26 -5.95
N THR A 126 11.63 6.20 -5.66
CA THR A 126 12.33 4.92 -5.39
C THR A 126 11.68 4.17 -4.22
N ARG A 127 11.18 4.90 -3.22
CA ARG A 127 10.42 4.30 -2.11
C ARG A 127 9.11 3.70 -2.59
N GLY A 128 8.41 4.36 -3.52
CA GLY A 128 7.23 3.81 -4.17
C GLY A 128 7.52 2.54 -4.97
N ALA A 129 8.65 2.48 -5.67
CA ALA A 129 9.09 1.27 -6.38
C ALA A 129 9.39 0.11 -5.40
N LEU A 130 10.08 0.38 -4.29
CA LEU A 130 10.32 -0.62 -3.24
C LEU A 130 9.02 -1.10 -2.59
N ALA A 131 8.08 -0.19 -2.36
CA ALA A 131 6.74 -0.53 -1.86
C ALA A 131 6.00 -1.44 -2.84
N LEU A 132 6.02 -1.10 -4.14
CA LEU A 132 5.39 -1.90 -5.19
C LEU A 132 5.98 -3.31 -5.24
N LEU A 133 7.31 -3.43 -5.21
CA LEU A 133 8.00 -4.72 -5.19
C LEU A 133 7.64 -5.56 -3.95
N HIS A 134 7.73 -4.96 -2.76
CA HIS A 134 7.44 -5.66 -1.51
C HIS A 134 5.99 -6.15 -1.49
N THR A 135 5.04 -5.30 -1.87
CA THR A 135 3.63 -5.67 -1.94
C THR A 135 3.36 -6.75 -3.00
N SER A 136 4.08 -6.74 -4.12
CA SER A 136 3.96 -7.80 -5.13
C SER A 136 4.44 -9.16 -4.62
N ARG A 137 5.47 -9.20 -3.76
CA ARG A 137 5.88 -10.44 -3.06
C ARG A 137 4.79 -10.95 -2.12
N VAL A 138 4.17 -10.04 -1.36
CA VAL A 138 3.08 -10.39 -0.44
C VAL A 138 1.90 -10.98 -1.20
N ASP A 139 1.53 -10.37 -2.33
CA ASP A 139 0.47 -10.88 -3.20
C ASP A 139 0.79 -12.28 -3.75
N ALA A 140 2.00 -12.48 -4.28
CA ALA A 140 2.46 -13.79 -4.76
C ALA A 140 2.43 -14.86 -3.66
N TYR A 141 2.88 -14.53 -2.44
CA TYR A 141 2.84 -15.44 -1.30
C TYR A 141 1.41 -15.88 -0.95
N PHE A 142 0.47 -14.93 -0.85
CA PHE A 142 -0.94 -15.28 -0.58
C PHE A 142 -1.63 -15.98 -1.74
N ALA A 143 -1.13 -15.81 -2.96
CA ALA A 143 -1.53 -16.58 -4.14
C ALA A 143 -0.86 -17.96 -4.22
N ASN A 144 -0.08 -18.36 -3.21
CA ASN A 144 0.65 -19.63 -3.15
C ASN A 144 1.61 -19.81 -4.35
N GLN A 145 2.28 -18.72 -4.73
CA GLN A 145 3.29 -18.66 -5.78
C GLN A 145 4.68 -18.48 -5.15
N ASP A 146 5.70 -19.11 -5.73
CA ASP A 146 7.09 -19.00 -5.25
C ASP A 146 7.86 -17.82 -5.88
N TYR A 147 7.23 -17.08 -6.79
CA TYR A 147 7.85 -15.98 -7.52
C TYR A 147 6.85 -14.87 -7.82
N VAL A 148 7.34 -13.64 -7.94
CA VAL A 148 6.54 -12.50 -8.41
C VAL A 148 6.35 -12.59 -9.92
N SER A 149 5.11 -12.49 -10.36
CA SER A 149 4.71 -12.33 -11.76
C SER A 149 4.33 -10.86 -12.06
N PRO A 150 4.32 -10.43 -13.33
CA PRO A 150 3.81 -9.12 -13.71
C PRO A 150 2.35 -8.88 -13.30
N ASP A 151 1.54 -9.95 -13.21
CA ASP A 151 0.15 -9.85 -12.77
C ASP A 151 0.05 -9.44 -11.30
N ASN A 152 0.94 -9.95 -10.44
CA ASN A 152 1.00 -9.50 -9.03
C ASN A 152 1.32 -8.00 -8.97
N VAL A 153 2.29 -7.53 -9.77
CA VAL A 153 2.68 -6.11 -9.84
C VAL A 153 1.49 -5.24 -10.29
N LYS A 154 0.78 -5.67 -11.34
CA LYS A 154 -0.42 -4.98 -11.84
C LYS A 154 -1.55 -4.98 -10.82
N PHE A 155 -1.75 -6.07 -10.10
CA PHE A 155 -2.81 -6.20 -9.10
C PHE A 155 -2.63 -5.20 -7.94
N VAL A 156 -1.40 -5.03 -7.47
CA VAL A 156 -1.13 -4.19 -6.28
C VAL A 156 -0.94 -2.71 -6.62
N ALA A 157 -0.60 -2.41 -7.86
CA ALA A 157 -0.33 -1.05 -8.34
C ALA A 157 -1.40 0.01 -8.00
N PRO A 158 -2.72 -0.25 -8.16
CA PRO A 158 -3.77 0.73 -7.87
C PRO A 158 -3.81 1.15 -6.39
N TYR A 159 -3.31 0.31 -5.49
CA TYR A 159 -3.27 0.60 -4.06
C TYR A 159 -1.97 1.27 -3.63
N VAL A 160 -0.89 1.13 -4.42
CA VAL A 160 0.46 1.61 -4.08
C VAL A 160 0.80 2.93 -4.76
N ILE A 161 0.42 3.12 -6.02
CA ILE A 161 0.93 4.20 -6.88
C ILE A 161 0.12 5.52 -6.78
N PRO A 162 -1.22 5.54 -6.79
CA PRO A 162 -1.98 6.78 -6.98
C PRO A 162 -1.74 7.89 -5.95
N HIS A 163 -1.37 7.54 -4.71
CA HIS A 163 -1.07 8.51 -3.65
C HIS A 163 0.41 8.92 -3.59
N ARG A 164 1.26 8.36 -4.46
CA ARG A 164 2.70 8.59 -4.55
C ARG A 164 3.12 9.37 -5.79
N VAL A 165 2.17 9.69 -6.66
CA VAL A 165 2.37 10.47 -7.87
C VAL A 165 1.61 11.79 -7.78
N LEU A 166 2.15 12.83 -8.38
CA LEU A 166 1.53 14.15 -8.42
C LEU A 166 0.98 14.41 -9.82
N PHE A 167 -0.33 14.59 -9.91
CA PHE A 167 -0.99 15.02 -11.15
C PHE A 167 -0.76 16.50 -11.39
N ARG A 168 -0.69 16.91 -12.66
CA ARG A 168 -0.73 18.33 -13.03
C ARG A 168 -2.10 18.91 -12.68
N ASP A 169 -2.13 20.21 -12.39
CA ASP A 169 -3.36 20.91 -11.94
C ASP A 169 -4.51 20.80 -12.96
N GLU A 170 -4.18 20.76 -14.25
CA GLU A 170 -5.13 20.58 -15.34
C GLU A 170 -5.85 19.22 -15.35
N TYR A 171 -5.34 18.22 -14.61
CA TYR A 171 -5.90 16.88 -14.49
C TYR A 171 -6.45 16.59 -13.08
N ILE A 172 -6.81 17.61 -12.28
CA ILE A 172 -7.33 17.39 -10.92
C ILE A 172 -8.67 16.62 -10.91
N THR A 173 -9.50 16.79 -11.94
CA THR A 173 -10.87 16.27 -12.00
C THR A 173 -10.98 14.83 -12.50
N ILE A 174 -9.91 14.26 -13.04
CA ILE A 174 -9.94 12.89 -13.56
C ILE A 174 -9.89 11.87 -12.42
N ASN A 175 -10.42 10.68 -12.68
CA ASN A 175 -10.23 9.57 -11.76
C ASN A 175 -8.76 9.12 -11.78
N ARG A 176 -7.98 9.60 -10.82
CA ARG A 176 -6.53 9.33 -10.69
C ARG A 176 -6.20 7.85 -10.65
N GLU A 177 -7.08 7.03 -10.06
CA GLU A 177 -6.87 5.58 -9.95
C GLU A 177 -7.00 4.92 -11.33
N GLU A 178 -8.05 5.24 -12.07
CA GLU A 178 -8.24 4.76 -13.45
C GLU A 178 -7.15 5.26 -14.39
N ALA A 179 -6.72 6.51 -14.25
CA ALA A 179 -5.62 7.07 -15.06
C ALA A 179 -4.31 6.29 -14.83
N ILE A 180 -4.01 5.93 -13.59
CA ILE A 180 -2.83 5.12 -13.26
C ILE A 180 -2.98 3.67 -13.73
N ILE A 181 -4.15 3.07 -13.58
CA ILE A 181 -4.43 1.74 -14.13
C ILE A 181 -4.21 1.72 -15.65
N SER A 182 -4.71 2.73 -16.36
CA SER A 182 -4.52 2.87 -17.80
C SER A 182 -3.04 3.02 -18.17
N LEU A 183 -2.32 3.92 -17.48
CA LEU A 183 -0.88 4.14 -17.69
C LEU A 183 -0.08 2.84 -17.52
N ILE A 184 -0.38 2.07 -16.48
CA ILE A 184 0.32 0.81 -16.19
C ILE A 184 -0.09 -0.28 -17.19
N GLY A 185 -1.33 -0.26 -17.67
CA GLY A 185 -1.81 -1.15 -18.72
C GLY A 185 -1.07 -1.00 -20.05
N GLU A 186 -0.54 0.20 -20.33
CA GLU A 186 0.26 0.49 -21.53
C GLU A 186 1.72 0.02 -21.42
N VAL A 187 2.21 -0.25 -20.21
CA VAL A 187 3.58 -0.74 -20.01
C VAL A 187 3.67 -2.19 -20.51
N PRO A 188 4.56 -2.50 -21.47
CA PRO A 188 4.70 -3.85 -22.01
C PRO A 188 5.06 -4.85 -20.91
N VAL A 189 4.34 -5.97 -20.88
CA VAL A 189 4.65 -7.06 -19.97
C VAL A 189 5.84 -7.86 -20.54
N PRO A 190 6.86 -8.20 -19.74
CA PRO A 190 7.98 -9.00 -20.22
C PRO A 190 7.48 -10.37 -20.73
N VAL A 191 7.99 -10.78 -21.89
CA VAL A 191 7.75 -12.11 -22.44
C VAL A 191 8.72 -13.10 -21.77
N PHE A 192 8.16 -14.16 -21.20
CA PHE A 192 8.89 -15.23 -20.52
C PHE A 192 9.31 -16.34 -21.49
#